data_AF-A0AAD8BFD2-F1
#
_entry.id   AF-A0AAD8BFD2-F1
#
_cell.length_a   1.000
_cell.length_b   1.000
_cell.length_c   1.000
_cell.angle_alpha   90.00
_cell.angle_beta   90.00
_cell.angle_gamma   90.00
#
_symmetry.space_group_name_H-M   'P 1'
#
loop_
_entity.id
_entity.type
_entity.pdbx_description
1 polymer ?
#
loop_
_entity_poly.entity_id
_entity_poly.type
_entity_poly.pdbx_seq_one_letter_code
_entity_poly.pdbx_strand_id
1 'polypeptide(L)'
;MDQNRRPAETNYIDPYSPMCLVPLPGHWCDYNNVRRRNQRERDRVRYVNESYETLRQRLPLDNNNRRISKVQTLRYAIEYIRRLQKILTDM
;
A
#
# COMPACT_ATOMS: atom_id res chain seq x y z
N MET A 1 8.37 -39.57 4.80
CA MET A 1 6.96 -39.18 4.58
C MET A 1 6.30 -39.16 5.94
N ASP A 2 6.03 -38.00 6.53
CA ASP A 2 5.25 -37.95 7.76
C ASP A 2 4.37 -36.70 7.83
N GLN A 3 3.08 -36.99 7.68
CA GLN A 3 1.91 -36.39 8.33
C GLN A 3 1.82 -34.86 8.47
N ASN A 4 0.95 -34.30 7.65
CA ASN A 4 0.08 -33.15 7.92
C ASN A 4 -0.26 -32.99 9.42
N ARG A 5 0.52 -32.21 10.18
CA ARG A 5 0.02 -31.57 11.40
C ARG A 5 -0.64 -30.26 10.99
N ARG A 6 -1.97 -30.28 10.90
CA ARG A 6 -2.76 -29.04 10.98
C ARG A 6 -2.35 -28.32 12.27
N PRO A 7 -1.83 -27.09 12.24
CA PRO A 7 -1.57 -26.34 13.46
C PRO A 7 -2.88 -26.26 14.23
N ALA A 8 -2.83 -26.52 15.54
CA ALA A 8 -3.97 -26.46 16.44
C ALA A 8 -4.82 -25.22 16.14
N GLU A 9 -6.14 -25.41 16.09
CA GLU A 9 -7.14 -24.36 15.91
C GLU A 9 -6.93 -23.27 16.98
N THR A 10 -6.06 -22.31 16.68
CA THR A 10 -5.96 -21.08 17.45
C THR A 10 -7.35 -20.45 17.42
N ASN A 11 -7.84 -19.95 18.54
CA ASN A 11 -9.07 -19.16 18.67
C ASN A 11 -8.97 -17.84 17.85
N TYR A 12 -8.76 -17.93 16.53
CA TYR A 12 -8.71 -16.82 15.61
C TYR A 12 -10.15 -16.45 15.32
N ILE A 13 -10.67 -15.52 16.11
CA ILE A 13 -11.96 -14.91 15.85
C ILE A 13 -11.71 -13.90 14.73
N ASP A 14 -12.26 -14.14 13.53
CA ASP A 14 -12.20 -13.19 12.42
C ASP A 14 -12.72 -11.83 12.93
N PRO A 15 -11.95 -10.73 12.83
CA PRO A 15 -12.41 -9.40 13.25
C PRO A 15 -13.66 -8.92 12.50
N TYR A 16 -14.03 -9.60 11.40
CA TYR A 16 -15.27 -9.42 10.66
C TYR A 16 -16.34 -10.50 10.91
N SER A 17 -16.10 -11.42 11.86
CA SER A 17 -17.09 -12.40 12.30
C SER A 17 -18.31 -11.69 12.92
N PRO A 18 -19.54 -12.19 12.72
CA PRO A 18 -20.72 -11.71 13.46
C PRO A 18 -20.55 -11.80 14.98
N MET A 19 -19.67 -12.69 15.46
CA MET A 19 -19.33 -12.84 16.87
C MET A 19 -18.30 -11.82 17.37
N CYS A 20 -17.51 -11.24 16.45
CA CYS A 20 -16.65 -10.10 16.75
C CYS A 20 -17.51 -8.83 16.68
N LEU A 21 -18.19 -8.49 17.78
CA LEU A 21 -18.95 -7.26 17.94
C LEU A 21 -18.00 -6.04 17.93
N VAL A 22 -17.41 -5.69 16.77
CA VAL A 22 -16.88 -4.33 16.60
C VAL A 22 -18.12 -3.44 16.54
N PRO A 23 -18.24 -2.42 17.40
CA PRO A 23 -19.41 -1.56 17.43
C PRO A 23 -19.45 -0.71 16.16
N LEU A 24 -20.01 -1.28 15.08
CA LEU A 24 -20.33 -0.56 13.87
C LEU A 24 -21.62 0.25 14.12
N PRO A 25 -21.68 1.52 13.69
CA PRO A 25 -22.88 2.34 13.83
C PRO A 25 -24.07 1.69 13.10
N GLY A 26 -24.99 1.13 13.86
CA GLY A 26 -26.27 0.60 13.38
C GLY A 26 -26.18 -0.74 12.67
N HIS A 27 -27.21 -1.56 12.89
CA HIS A 27 -27.52 -2.85 12.26
C HIS A 27 -27.58 -2.84 10.71
N TRP A 28 -27.30 -1.70 10.06
CA TRP A 28 -27.55 -1.45 8.64
C TRP A 28 -26.31 -1.53 7.75
N CYS A 29 -25.13 -1.70 8.34
CA CYS A 29 -23.90 -1.90 7.58
C CYS A 29 -23.58 -3.39 7.51
N ASP A 30 -24.01 -4.07 6.44
CA ASP A 30 -23.62 -5.46 6.17
C ASP A 30 -22.09 -5.60 6.28
N TYR A 31 -21.64 -6.40 7.25
CA TYR A 31 -20.23 -6.66 7.55
C TYR A 31 -19.46 -7.11 6.30
N ASN A 32 -20.11 -7.86 5.40
CA ASN A 32 -19.51 -8.29 4.14
C ASN A 32 -19.30 -7.11 3.18
N ASN A 33 -20.22 -6.14 3.15
CA ASN A 33 -20.06 -4.91 2.37
C ASN A 33 -18.90 -4.06 2.91
N VAL A 34 -18.77 -3.93 4.24
CA VAL A 34 -17.64 -3.22 4.87
C VAL A 34 -16.32 -3.92 4.54
N ARG A 35 -16.25 -5.25 4.72
CA ARG A 35 -15.05 -6.05 4.40
C ARG A 35 -14.65 -5.90 2.93
N ARG A 36 -15.61 -6.00 1.99
CA ARG A 36 -15.38 -5.79 0.55
C ARG A 36 -14.94 -4.36 0.22
N ARG A 37 -15.47 -3.33 0.89
CA ARG A 37 -15.04 -1.93 0.72
C ARG A 37 -13.60 -1.73 1.22
N ASN A 38 -13.28 -2.23 2.41
CA ASN A 38 -11.93 -2.12 2.99
C ASN A 38 -10.89 -2.85 2.13
N GLN A 39 -11.22 -4.04 1.62
CA GLN A 39 -10.33 -4.77 0.74
C GLN A 39 -10.03 -3.99 -0.54
N ARG A 40 -11.05 -3.43 -1.18
CA ARG A 40 -10.87 -2.57 -2.37
C ARG A 40 -9.98 -1.37 -2.10
N GLU A 41 -10.16 -0.71 -0.95
CA GLU A 41 -9.33 0.44 -0.59
C GLU A 41 -7.87 0.03 -0.31
N ARG A 42 -7.64 -1.13 0.32
CA ARG A 42 -6.30 -1.69 0.47
C ARG A 42 -5.64 -1.95 -0.88
N ASP A 43 -6.35 -2.56 -1.82
CA ASP A 43 -5.83 -2.81 -3.17
C ASP A 43 -5.53 -1.50 -3.91
N ARG A 44 -6.44 -0.51 -3.86
CA ARG A 44 -6.22 0.82 -4.43
C ARG A 44 -4.96 1.49 -3.88
N VAL A 45 -4.79 1.48 -2.55
CA VAL A 45 -3.61 2.04 -1.88
C VAL A 45 -2.34 1.27 -2.23
N ARG A 46 -2.42 -0.07 -2.36
CA ARG A 46 -1.30 -0.91 -2.81
C ARG A 46 -0.80 -0.46 -4.18
N TYR A 47 -1.69 -0.33 -5.16
CA TYR A 47 -1.34 0.14 -6.52
C TYR A 47 -0.68 1.52 -6.51
N VAL A 48 -1.19 2.45 -5.70
CA VAL A 48 -0.56 3.79 -5.57
C VAL A 48 0.85 3.66 -4.98
N ASN A 49 1.04 2.86 -3.94
CA ASN A 49 2.35 2.68 -3.33
C ASN A 49 3.35 2.03 -4.30
N GLU A 50 2.92 1.03 -5.07
CA GLU A 50 3.73 0.43 -6.14
C GLU A 50 4.17 1.48 -7.17
N SER A 51 3.27 2.36 -7.61
CA SER A 51 3.64 3.43 -8.55
C SER A 51 4.64 4.44 -7.97
N TYR A 52 4.58 4.71 -6.66
CA TYR A 52 5.57 5.56 -5.99
C TYR A 52 6.94 4.88 -5.95
N GLU A 53 6.98 3.56 -5.76
CA GLU A 53 8.21 2.79 -5.75
C GLU A 53 8.85 2.74 -7.15
N THR A 54 8.04 2.48 -8.19
CA THR A 54 8.49 2.58 -9.58
C THR A 54 9.02 3.97 -9.91
N LEU A 55 8.38 5.03 -9.40
CA LEU A 55 8.88 6.40 -9.60
C LEU A 55 10.25 6.58 -8.94
N ARG A 56 10.44 6.13 -7.69
CA ARG A 56 11.72 6.23 -6.98
C ARG A 56 12.87 5.54 -7.72
N GLN A 57 12.62 4.36 -8.28
CA GLN A 57 13.62 3.62 -9.06
C GLN A 57 14.13 4.38 -10.29
N ARG A 58 13.36 5.33 -10.82
CA ARG A 58 13.73 6.15 -11.98
C ARG A 58 14.44 7.45 -11.59
N LEU A 59 14.47 7.81 -10.31
CA LEU A 59 15.09 9.04 -9.85
C LEU A 59 16.58 8.79 -9.53
N PRO A 60 17.45 9.78 -9.80
CA PRO A 60 18.87 9.70 -9.46
C PRO A 60 19.06 9.96 -7.95
N LEU A 61 18.65 9.00 -7.13
CA LEU A 61 18.72 9.08 -5.67
C LEU A 61 19.95 8.34 -5.17
N ASP A 62 20.90 9.06 -4.57
CA ASP A 62 22.05 8.43 -3.92
C ASP A 62 21.60 7.69 -2.66
N ASN A 63 21.71 6.35 -2.74
CA ASN A 63 21.53 5.35 -1.69
C ASN A 63 20.10 4.78 -1.52
N ASN A 64 20.00 3.48 -1.82
CA ASN A 64 18.86 2.57 -1.59
C ASN A 64 18.33 2.53 -0.13
N ASN A 65 18.99 3.20 0.82
CA ASN A 65 18.66 3.12 2.24
C ASN A 65 18.06 4.40 2.84
N ARG A 66 17.94 5.48 2.05
CA ARG A 66 17.27 6.70 2.53
C ARG A 66 15.76 6.53 2.42
N ARG A 67 15.05 6.56 3.56
CA ARG A 67 13.58 6.58 3.58
C ARG A 67 13.09 7.92 3.03
N ILE A 68 12.62 7.94 1.79
CA ILE A 68 12.10 9.14 1.12
C ILE A 68 10.58 9.17 1.23
N SER A 69 10.02 10.28 1.72
CA SER A 69 8.57 10.45 1.80
C SER A 69 7.91 10.61 0.42
N LYS A 70 6.59 10.37 0.32
CA LYS A 70 5.83 10.56 -0.93
C LYS A 70 6.00 11.97 -1.50
N VAL A 71 5.89 12.99 -0.64
CA VAL A 71 6.05 14.40 -1.04
C VAL A 71 7.46 14.67 -1.57
N GLN A 72 8.50 14.13 -0.92
CA GLN A 72 9.87 14.26 -1.42
C GLN A 72 10.06 13.56 -2.75
N THR A 73 9.51 12.35 -2.94
CA THR A 73 9.55 11.64 -4.23
C THR A 73 8.97 12.50 -5.36
N LEU A 74 7.83 13.17 -5.13
CA LEU A 74 7.25 14.07 -6.14
C LEU A 74 8.14 15.28 -6.43
N ARG A 75 8.72 15.89 -5.38
CA ARG A 75 9.63 17.04 -5.55
C ARG A 75 10.86 16.65 -6.38
N TYR A 76 11.50 15.53 -6.07
CA TYR A 76 12.64 15.03 -6.82
C TYR A 76 12.29 14.70 -8.28
N ALA A 77 11.11 14.14 -8.54
CA ALA A 77 10.66 13.87 -9.90
C ALA A 77 10.52 15.16 -10.74
N ILE A 78 9.91 16.20 -10.17
CA ILE A 78 9.77 17.49 -10.85
C ILE A 78 11.14 18.12 -11.14
N GLU A 79 12.04 18.12 -10.17
CA GLU A 79 13.40 18.63 -10.34
C GLU A 79 14.19 17.84 -11.38
N TYR A 80 14.04 16.51 -11.39
CA TYR A 80 14.74 15.66 -12.34
C TYR A 80 14.28 15.90 -13.78
N ILE A 81 12.96 15.99 -14.01
CA ILE A 81 12.41 16.34 -15.33
C ILE A 81 12.96 17.69 -15.81
N ARG A 82 12.96 18.72 -14.95
CA ARG A 82 13.51 20.06 -15.29
C ARG A 82 14.99 19.99 -15.64
N ARG A 83 15.78 19.21 -14.90
CA ARG A 83 17.21 19.02 -15.18
C ARG A 83 17.42 18.35 -16.54
N LEU A 84 16.67 17.30 -16.85
CA LEU A 84 16.75 16.62 -18.15
C LEU A 84 16.39 17.57 -19.30
N GLN A 85 15.31 18.36 -19.15
CA GLN A 85 14.93 19.37 -20.14
C GLN A 85 16.04 20.41 -20.36
N LYS A 86 16.66 20.90 -19.29
CA LYS A 86 17.79 21.84 -19.38
C LYS A 86 18.97 21.25 -20.16
N ILE A 87 19.36 20.01 -19.86
CA ILE A 87 20.45 19.33 -20.57
C ILE A 87 20.14 19.20 -22.07
N LEU A 88 18.89 18.93 -22.43
CA LEU A 88 18.47 18.80 -23.83
C LEU A 88 18.31 20.14 -24.57
N THR A 89 18.21 21.26 -23.85
CA THR A 89 17.96 22.60 -24.43
C THR A 89 19.21 23.48 -24.43
N ASP A 90 20.12 23.28 -23.46
CA ASP A 90 21.41 23.98 -23.37
C ASP A 90 22.50 23.29 -24.23
N MET A 91 22.13 22.27 -25.02
CA MET A 91 22.90 21.74 -26.15
C MET A 91 22.40 22.35 -27.46
#